data_AF-A0A357D7D9-F1
#
_entry.id   AF-A0A357D7D9-F1
#
_cell.length_a   1.000
_cell.length_b   1.000
_cell.length_c   1.000
_cell.angle_alpha   90.00
_cell.angle_beta   90.00
_cell.angle_gamma   90.00
#
_symmetry.space_group_name_H-M   'P 1'
#
loop_
_entity.id
_entity.type
_entity.pdbx_description
1 polymer ?
#
loop_
_entity_poly.entity_id
_entity_poly.type
_entity_poly.pdbx_seq_one_letter_code
_entity_poly.pdbx_strand_id
1 'polypeptide(L)'
;MRTLWKGAISFGLVNIPVKMYTATERKDLHFNQLHAACKTPIAYRKFCPACQVEVGPDDLVRGYEYEKGRYVILRDEDFENLPGENTKTIDILDFVDLAEIDPVYFDRSYYLGPNPGGEKAYDLLKQAMA
;
A
#
# COMPACT_ATOMS: atom_id res chain seq x y z
N MET A 1 -3.05 12.88 -10.22
CA MET A 1 -2.52 11.58 -9.75
C MET A 1 -2.31 11.65 -8.25
N ARG A 2 -2.84 10.70 -7.48
CA ARG A 2 -2.64 10.63 -6.03
C ARG A 2 -1.32 9.91 -5.75
N THR A 3 -0.47 10.48 -4.89
CA THR A 3 0.76 9.81 -4.46
C THR A 3 0.40 8.58 -3.63
N LEU A 4 0.96 7.43 -4.00
CA LEU A 4 0.80 6.18 -3.27
C LEU A 4 1.83 6.06 -2.14
N TRP A 5 3.04 6.52 -2.40
CA TRP A 5 4.16 6.41 -1.47
C TRP A 5 5.16 7.55 -1.65
N LYS A 6 5.82 7.92 -0.54
CA LYS A 6 6.91 8.90 -0.51
C LYS A 6 8.11 8.25 0.15
N GLY A 7 9.28 8.46 -0.45
CA GLY A 7 10.53 7.95 0.06
C GLY A 7 11.70 8.52 -0.72
N ALA A 8 12.79 7.76 -0.83
CA ALA A 8 13.96 8.18 -1.58
C ALA A 8 14.58 7.05 -2.39
N ILE A 9 15.22 7.38 -3.50
CA ILE A 9 16.14 6.47 -4.20
C ILE A 9 17.51 6.65 -3.56
N SER A 10 18.16 5.54 -3.22
CA SER A 10 19.44 5.52 -2.51
C SER A 10 20.43 4.65 -3.27
N PHE A 11 21.66 5.15 -3.45
CA PHE A 11 22.78 4.36 -3.95
C PHE A 11 24.10 5.01 -3.54
N GLY A 12 24.95 4.25 -2.84
CA GLY A 12 26.17 4.76 -2.23
C GLY A 12 25.88 5.91 -1.25
N LEU A 13 26.33 7.12 -1.58
CA LEU A 13 26.12 8.33 -0.78
C LEU A 13 25.01 9.24 -1.33
N VAL A 14 24.38 8.84 -2.44
CA VAL A 14 23.35 9.64 -3.11
C VAL A 14 21.99 9.25 -2.55
N ASN A 15 21.21 10.25 -2.16
CA ASN A 15 19.85 10.10 -1.67
C ASN A 15 18.94 11.11 -2.39
N ILE A 16 18.00 10.60 -3.18
CA ILE A 16 17.13 11.40 -4.05
C ILE A 16 15.68 11.24 -3.58
N PRO A 17 15.06 12.27 -2.99
CA PRO A 17 13.70 12.15 -2.51
C PRO A 17 12.71 12.09 -3.68
N VAL A 18 11.82 11.09 -3.65
CA VAL A 18 10.86 10.78 -4.73
C VAL A 18 9.44 10.52 -4.21
N LYS A 19 8.50 10.60 -5.13
CA LYS A 19 7.10 10.21 -4.96
C LYS A 19 6.76 9.13 -5.97
N MET A 20 6.01 8.13 -5.53
CA MET A 20 5.52 7.06 -6.38
C MET A 20 4.03 7.23 -6.68
N TYR A 21 3.68 7.03 -7.94
CA TYR A 21 2.32 7.11 -8.47
C TYR A 21 1.99 5.81 -9.19
N THR A 22 0.75 5.34 -9.09
CA THR A 22 0.28 4.18 -9.85
C THR A 22 0.20 4.53 -11.33
N ALA A 23 0.83 3.73 -12.21
CA ALA A 23 0.75 3.94 -13.66
C ALA A 23 -0.62 3.53 -14.23
N THR A 24 -1.30 2.60 -13.56
CA THR A 24 -2.61 2.09 -13.95
C THR A 24 -3.67 2.47 -12.92
N GLU A 25 -4.86 2.82 -13.37
CA GLU A 25 -6.04 3.03 -12.53
C GLU A 25 -7.10 1.98 -12.89
N ARG A 26 -7.48 1.13 -11.94
CA ARG A 26 -8.68 0.29 -12.11
C ARG A 26 -9.90 1.17 -11.90
N LYS A 27 -10.68 1.36 -12.96
CA LYS A 27 -11.99 2.02 -12.90
C LYS A 27 -13.08 0.96 -12.73
N ASP A 28 -13.12 0.37 -11.55
CA ASP A 28 -14.21 -0.54 -11.19
C ASP A 28 -15.44 0.29 -10.77
N LEU A 29 -16.62 -0.06 -11.28
CA LEU A 29 -17.88 0.56 -10.86
C LEU A 29 -18.26 0.02 -9.49
N HIS A 30 -18.31 0.89 -8.48
CA HIS A 30 -18.80 0.55 -7.15
C HIS A 30 -20.31 0.79 -7.07
N PHE A 31 -21.06 -0.20 -6.62
CA PHE A 31 -22.50 -0.09 -6.40
C PHE A 31 -22.80 -0.11 -4.90
N ASN A 32 -23.51 0.92 -4.43
CA ASN A 32 -24.06 0.93 -3.08
C ASN A 32 -25.34 0.08 -3.04
N GLN A 33 -25.50 -0.72 -1.98
CA GLN A 33 -26.77 -1.39 -1.74
C GLN A 33 -27.80 -0.40 -1.21
N LEU A 34 -28.95 -0.34 -1.90
CA LEU A 34 -30.07 0.52 -1.52
C LEU A 34 -31.25 -0.34 -1.08
N HIS A 35 -32.03 0.14 -0.12
CA HIS A 35 -33.29 -0.47 0.24
C HIS A 35 -34.22 -0.51 -0.98
N ALA A 36 -34.70 -1.70 -1.36
CA ALA A 36 -35.46 -1.89 -2.58
C ALA A 36 -36.70 -0.99 -2.69
N ALA A 37 -37.41 -0.75 -1.58
CA ALA A 37 -38.63 0.05 -1.56
C ALA A 37 -38.38 1.56 -1.59
N CYS A 38 -37.52 2.09 -0.71
CA CYS A 38 -37.34 3.54 -0.55
C CYS A 38 -36.06 4.11 -1.17
N LYS A 39 -35.21 3.26 -1.77
CA LYS A 39 -33.93 3.63 -2.40
C LYS A 39 -32.91 4.30 -1.49
N THR A 40 -33.11 4.22 -0.17
CA THR A 40 -32.16 4.73 0.81
C THR A 40 -30.95 3.79 0.93
N PRO A 41 -29.71 4.30 1.04
CA PRO A 41 -28.53 3.48 1.30
C PRO A 41 -28.66 2.67 2.59
N ILE A 42 -28.21 1.41 2.57
CA ILE A 42 -28.25 0.54 3.76
C ILE A 42 -27.12 0.92 4.73
N ALA A 43 -27.47 1.10 6.01
CA ALA A 43 -26.51 1.25 7.09
C ALA A 43 -26.21 -0.12 7.72
N TYR A 44 -24.91 -0.45 7.82
CA TYR A 44 -24.46 -1.69 8.44
C TYR A 44 -24.09 -1.47 9.90
N ARG A 45 -24.55 -2.38 10.75
CA ARG A 45 -24.16 -2.44 12.16
C ARG A 45 -23.55 -3.80 12.45
N LYS A 46 -22.49 -3.83 13.25
CA LYS A 46 -21.84 -5.07 13.69
C LYS A 46 -22.54 -5.53 14.95
N PHE A 47 -22.84 -6.82 15.04
CA PHE A 47 -23.59 -7.41 16.15
C PHE A 47 -22.85 -8.65 16.66
N CYS A 48 -22.64 -8.73 17.97
CA CYS A 48 -22.04 -9.88 18.63
C CYS A 48 -23.13 -10.89 19.02
N PRO A 49 -23.19 -12.09 18.42
CA PRO A 49 -24.24 -13.05 18.72
C PRO A 49 -24.16 -13.66 20.13
N ALA A 50 -22.96 -13.70 20.73
CA ALA A 50 -22.76 -14.25 22.07
C ALA A 50 -23.26 -13.29 23.16
N CYS A 51 -22.95 -11.99 23.04
CA CYS A 51 -23.37 -10.97 24.00
C CYS A 51 -24.74 -10.36 23.67
N GLN A 52 -25.28 -10.63 22.47
CA GLN A 52 -26.52 -10.06 21.94
C GLN A 52 -26.54 -8.53 21.90
N VAL A 53 -25.41 -7.90 21.58
CA VAL A 53 -25.28 -6.45 21.51
C VAL A 53 -24.68 -6.00 20.18
N GLU A 54 -25.06 -4.79 19.76
CA GLU A 54 -24.35 -4.08 18.71
C GLU A 54 -22.97 -3.66 19.25
N VAL A 55 -21.92 -3.83 18.43
CA VAL A 55 -20.53 -3.54 18.80
C VAL A 55 -19.97 -2.41 17.94
N GLY A 56 -19.27 -1.48 18.58
CA GLY A 56 -18.61 -0.39 17.90
C GLY A 56 -17.29 -0.81 17.23
N PRO A 57 -16.63 0.09 16.50
CA PRO A 57 -15.28 -0.14 16.00
C PRO A 57 -14.26 -0.39 17.12
N ASP A 58 -14.41 0.30 18.26
CA ASP A 58 -13.49 0.24 19.39
C ASP A 58 -13.55 -1.08 20.17
N ASP A 59 -14.66 -1.82 20.04
CA ASP A 59 -14.86 -3.12 20.67
C ASP A 59 -14.32 -4.29 19.83
N LEU A 60 -13.69 -4.00 18.68
CA LEU A 60 -13.23 -5.00 17.73
C LEU A 60 -11.72 -5.18 17.77
N VAL A 61 -11.30 -6.43 17.87
CA VAL A 61 -9.89 -6.83 17.75
C VAL A 61 -9.69 -7.64 16.48
N ARG A 62 -8.48 -7.59 15.91
CA ARG A 62 -8.10 -8.42 14.76
C ARG A 62 -7.65 -9.78 15.26
N GLY A 63 -8.31 -10.85 14.84
CA GLY A 63 -7.97 -12.23 15.18
C GLY A 63 -7.53 -13.01 13.94
N TYR A 64 -6.46 -13.78 14.04
CA TYR A 64 -6.04 -14.75 13.02
C TYR A 64 -6.35 -16.18 13.50
N GLU A 65 -7.13 -16.92 12.72
CA GLU A 65 -7.50 -18.30 13.03
C GLU A 65 -6.37 -19.26 12.64
N TYR A 66 -5.64 -19.79 13.62
CA TYR A 66 -4.55 -20.75 13.37
C TYR A 66 -4.99 -22.21 13.46
N GLU A 67 -6.14 -22.45 14.09
CA GLU A 67 -6.81 -23.73 14.16
C GLU A 67 -8.31 -23.45 14.31
N LYS A 68 -9.17 -24.37 13.86
CA LYS A 68 -10.62 -24.17 13.86
C LYS A 68 -11.12 -23.73 15.25
N GLY A 69 -11.66 -22.52 15.33
CA GLY A 69 -12.17 -21.91 16.56
C GLY A 69 -11.11 -21.38 17.53
N ARG A 70 -9.83 -21.37 17.14
CA ARG A 70 -8.72 -20.83 17.94
C ARG A 70 -8.07 -19.65 17.22
N TYR A 71 -8.01 -18.51 17.91
CA TYR A 71 -7.57 -17.25 17.34
C TYR A 71 -6.35 -16.72 18.10
N VAL A 72 -5.38 -16.15 17.37
CA VAL A 72 -4.37 -15.24 17.92
C VAL A 72 -4.86 -13.82 17.68
N ILE A 73 -4.90 -13.01 18.74
CA ILE A 73 -5.23 -11.59 18.63
C ILE A 73 -3.98 -10.85 18.19
N LEU A 74 -4.09 -10.05 17.12
CA LEU A 74 -3.03 -9.20 16.59
C LEU A 74 -3.40 -7.74 16.84
N ARG A 75 -2.54 -7.03 17.56
CA ARG A 75 -2.63 -5.58 17.81
C ARG A 75 -1.68 -4.85 16.88
N ASP A 76 -1.90 -3.56 16.71
CA ASP A 76 -1.02 -2.72 15.88
C ASP A 76 0.43 -2.73 16.42
N GLU A 77 0.60 -2.74 17.75
CA GLU A 77 1.89 -2.89 18.45
C GLU A 77 2.65 -4.17 18.07
N ASP A 78 1.94 -5.26 17.77
CA ASP A 78 2.59 -6.52 17.38
C ASP A 78 3.24 -6.38 16.00
N PHE A 79 2.69 -5.52 15.13
CA PHE A 79 3.26 -5.22 13.82
C PHE A 79 4.40 -4.20 13.88
N GLU A 80 4.37 -3.27 14.82
CA GLU A 80 5.46 -2.29 15.03
C GLU A 80 6.76 -2.95 15.47
N ASN A 81 6.66 -4.04 16.24
CA ASN A 81 7.81 -4.80 16.74
C ASN A 81 8.32 -5.86 15.75
N LEU A 82 7.72 -5.97 14.55
CA LEU A 82 8.21 -6.93 13.56
C LEU A 82 9.60 -6.50 13.07
N PRO A 83 10.59 -7.41 13.07
CA PRO A 83 11.87 -7.16 12.44
C PRO A 83 11.65 -7.08 10.93
N GLY A 84 11.48 -5.86 10.43
CA GLY A 84 11.36 -5.55 9.02
C GLY A 84 12.07 -4.23 8.75
N GLU A 85 12.79 -4.17 7.64
CA GLU A 85 13.41 -2.92 7.21
C GLU A 85 12.28 -1.97 6.76
N ASN A 86 11.86 -1.09 7.68
CA ASN A 86 10.96 0.04 7.40
C ASN A 86 11.70 1.15 6.64
N THR A 87 12.54 0.78 5.69
CA THR A 87 13.25 1.72 4.83
C THR A 87 12.25 2.21 3.79
N LYS A 88 11.84 3.47 3.94
CA LYS A 88 11.17 4.21 2.85
C LYS A 88 12.20 4.58 1.76
N THR A 89 13.10 3.67 1.44
CA THR A 89 14.13 3.82 0.43
C THR A 89 14.02 2.73 -0.62
N ILE A 90 14.29 3.11 -1.86
CA ILE A 90 14.50 2.23 -3.00
C ILE A 90 16.01 2.23 -3.21
N ASP A 91 16.67 1.15 -2.82
CA ASP A 91 18.12 1.02 -3.00
C ASP A 91 18.42 0.48 -4.41
N ILE A 92 19.21 1.22 -5.18
CA ILE A 92 19.67 0.73 -6.49
C ILE A 92 20.81 -0.26 -6.24
N LEU A 93 20.57 -1.51 -6.63
CA LEU A 93 21.56 -2.58 -6.52
C LEU A 93 22.43 -2.66 -7.78
N ASP A 94 21.81 -2.55 -8.95
CA ASP A 94 22.51 -2.67 -10.23
C ASP A 94 21.76 -1.95 -11.36
N PHE A 95 22.48 -1.69 -12.45
CA PHE A 95 21.92 -1.12 -13.67
C PHE A 95 22.04 -2.16 -14.79
N VAL A 96 20.89 -2.61 -15.31
CA VAL A 96 20.80 -3.68 -16.31
C VAL A 96 20.02 -3.22 -17.54
N ASP A 97 20.25 -3.86 -18.67
CA ASP A 97 19.48 -3.59 -19.88
C ASP A 97 18.05 -4.13 -19.71
N LEU A 98 17.05 -3.38 -20.19
CA LEU A 98 15.64 -3.80 -20.07
C LEU A 98 15.36 -5.17 -20.69
N ALA A 99 16.10 -5.53 -21.75
CA ALA A 99 15.97 -6.82 -22.43
C ALA A 99 16.45 -8.01 -21.57
N GLU A 100 17.23 -7.76 -20.52
CA GLU A 100 17.69 -8.80 -19.58
C GLU A 100 16.61 -9.17 -18.55
N ILE A 101 15.55 -8.36 -18.42
CA ILE A 101 14.45 -8.61 -17.49
C ILE A 101 13.30 -9.28 -18.24
N ASP A 102 13.04 -10.56 -17.93
CA ASP A 102 11.88 -11.28 -18.48
C ASP A 102 10.57 -10.56 -18.05
N PRO A 103 9.69 -10.18 -18.99
CA PRO A 103 8.41 -9.54 -18.69
C PRO A 103 7.51 -10.30 -17.71
N VAL A 104 7.72 -11.62 -17.52
CA VAL A 104 7.00 -12.41 -16.52
C VAL A 104 7.22 -11.91 -15.08
N TYR A 105 8.30 -11.19 -14.83
CA TYR A 105 8.61 -10.60 -13.52
C TYR A 105 7.89 -9.26 -13.28
N PHE A 106 7.19 -8.70 -14.27
CA PHE A 106 6.42 -7.46 -14.10
C PHE A 106 5.02 -7.73 -13.54
N ASP A 107 4.74 -7.23 -12.33
CA ASP A 107 3.39 -7.26 -11.74
C ASP A 107 2.67 -5.92 -11.90
N ARG A 108 3.18 -4.87 -11.25
CA ARG A 108 2.58 -3.53 -11.26
C ARG A 108 3.58 -2.46 -11.68
N SER A 109 3.14 -1.63 -12.61
CA SER A 109 3.93 -0.49 -13.06
C SER A 109 3.63 0.76 -12.23
N TYR A 110 4.68 1.46 -11.85
CA TYR A 110 4.62 2.70 -11.10
C TYR A 110 5.41 3.78 -11.83
N TYR A 111 4.93 5.01 -11.74
CA TYR A 111 5.72 6.18 -12.12
C TYR A 111 6.39 6.76 -10.89
N LEU A 112 7.68 7.07 -11.02
CA LEU A 112 8.40 7.87 -10.05
C LEU A 112 8.45 9.33 -10.53
N GLY A 113 8.44 10.24 -9.57
CA GLY A 113 8.69 11.65 -9.80
C GLY A 113 9.41 12.28 -8.61
N PRO A 114 10.12 13.40 -8.81
CA PRO A 114 10.88 14.01 -7.74
C PRO A 114 9.96 14.58 -6.65
N ASN A 115 10.41 14.50 -5.41
CA ASN A 115 9.88 15.26 -4.28
C ASN A 115 10.69 16.56 -4.15
N PRO A 116 10.16 17.63 -3.50
CA PRO A 116 10.89 18.89 -3.37
C PRO A 116 12.31 18.72 -2.82
N GLY A 117 13.29 19.29 -3.51
CA GLY A 117 14.71 19.19 -3.20
C GLY A 117 15.44 18.04 -3.93
N GLY A 118 14.72 17.16 -4.62
CA GLY A 118 15.28 16.05 -5.40
C GLY A 118 15.31 16.27 -6.90
N GLU A 119 14.80 17.38 -7.42
CA GLU A 119 14.52 17.59 -8.85
C GLU A 119 15.78 17.44 -9.71
N LYS A 120 16.85 18.17 -9.38
CA LYS A 120 18.10 18.15 -10.18
C LYS A 120 18.76 16.76 -10.20
N ALA A 121 18.81 16.10 -9.06
CA ALA A 121 19.43 14.78 -8.95
C ALA A 121 18.59 13.71 -9.66
N TYR A 122 17.27 13.80 -9.54
CA TYR A 122 16.34 12.90 -10.24
C TYR A 122 16.43 13.08 -11.76
N ASP A 123 16.48 14.31 -12.25
CA ASP A 123 16.60 14.60 -13.68
C ASP A 123 17.94 14.09 -14.24
N LEU A 124 19.03 14.25 -13.50
CA LEU A 124 20.34 13.71 -13.88
C LEU A 124 20.32 12.18 -13.96
N LEU A 125 19.75 11.51 -12.94
CA LEU A 125 19.60 10.05 -12.94
C LEU A 125 18.76 9.60 -14.14
N LYS A 126 17.64 10.27 -14.40
CA LYS A 126 16.77 9.96 -15.55
C LYS A 126 17.51 10.13 -16.88
N GLN A 127 18.33 11.17 -17.04
CA GLN A 127 19.13 11.39 -18.24
C GLN A 127 20.22 10.34 -18.42
N ALA A 128 20.84 9.88 -17.32
CA ALA A 128 21.88 8.85 -17.38
C ALA A 128 21.33 7.47 -17.77
N MET A 129 20.03 7.22 -17.53
CA MET A 129 19.33 5.97 -17.85
C MET A 129 18.63 5.99 -19.23
N ALA A 130 18.67 7.11 -19.94
CA ALA A 130 18.05 7.29 -21.26
C ALA A 130 18.99 6.87 -22.38
#